data_AF-A0A371MQX6-F1
#
_entry.id   AF-A0A371MQX6-F1
#
_cell.length_a   1.000
_cell.length_b   1.000
_cell.length_c   1.000
_cell.angle_alpha   90.00
_cell.angle_beta   90.00
_cell.angle_gamma   90.00
#
_symmetry.space_group_name_H-M   'P 1'
#
loop_
_entity.id
_entity.type
_entity.pdbx_description
1 polymer ?
#
loop_
_entity_poly.entity_id
_entity_poly.type
_entity_poly.pdbx_seq_one_letter_code
_entity_poly.pdbx_strand_id
1 'polypeptide(L)'
;MSDSNPKKRGTRWDGYSNYEKVSDRYARAVDDALNAWAYIDAAHAEDAQIRAEDAAEARSLIKAAAFRLIPEMENDEDDVELYGEILDRWLGEDGFIERFESVSLTTSSPGWMHEFMLDIRRSAWEIGYLKAGRTQKEEPEDKVEAETSAMFT
;
A
#
# COMPACT_ATOMS: atom_id res chain seq x y z
N MET A 1 18.28 5.15 -49.35
CA MET A 1 17.61 4.11 -48.53
C MET A 1 17.52 4.66 -47.12
N SER A 2 16.36 5.23 -46.77
CA SER A 2 16.05 5.67 -45.41
C SER A 2 15.53 4.48 -44.64
N ASP A 3 16.29 4.03 -43.64
CA ASP A 3 15.83 3.03 -42.69
C ASP A 3 15.44 3.74 -41.40
N SER A 4 14.19 4.20 -41.36
CA SER A 4 13.57 4.83 -40.20
C SER A 4 13.11 3.73 -39.24
N ASN A 5 13.95 3.40 -38.27
CA ASN A 5 13.56 2.57 -37.13
C ASN A 5 12.81 3.44 -36.10
N PRO A 6 11.49 3.29 -35.90
CA PRO A 6 10.79 4.04 -34.86
C PRO A 6 11.13 3.38 -33.51
N LYS A 7 12.15 3.92 -32.82
CA LYS A 7 12.32 3.64 -31.39
C LYS A 7 11.00 3.99 -30.71
N LYS A 8 10.29 2.97 -30.22
CA LYS A 8 9.10 3.11 -29.38
C LYS A 8 9.39 4.13 -28.29
N ARG A 9 8.80 5.32 -28.41
CA ARG A 9 8.65 6.25 -27.31
C ARG A 9 7.67 5.58 -26.34
N GLY A 10 8.18 4.77 -25.41
CA GLY A 10 7.46 4.53 -24.16
C GLY A 10 7.37 5.90 -23.50
N THR A 11 6.25 6.58 -23.72
CA THR A 11 6.08 7.97 -23.36
C THR A 11 6.02 8.07 -21.85
N ARG A 12 6.70 9.06 -21.26
CA ARG A 12 6.65 9.40 -19.82
C ARG A 12 5.23 9.43 -19.23
N TRP A 13 4.24 9.70 -20.06
CA TRP A 13 2.80 9.62 -19.78
C TRP A 13 2.28 8.20 -19.46
N ASP A 14 2.85 7.15 -20.05
CA ASP A 14 2.48 5.75 -19.74
C ASP A 14 2.98 5.34 -18.34
N GLY A 15 4.13 5.87 -17.91
CA GLY A 15 4.66 5.68 -16.55
C GLY A 15 3.77 6.35 -15.49
N TYR A 16 3.42 7.62 -15.70
CA TYR A 16 2.49 8.35 -14.83
C TYR A 16 1.08 7.72 -14.78
N SER A 17 0.51 7.31 -15.92
CA SER A 17 -0.81 6.67 -15.97
C SER A 17 -0.84 5.29 -15.32
N ASN A 18 0.27 4.55 -15.35
CA ASN A 18 0.38 3.28 -14.62
C ASN A 18 0.56 3.52 -13.11
N TYR A 19 1.24 4.60 -12.73
CA TYR A 19 1.50 4.95 -11.34
C TYR A 19 0.25 5.36 -10.57
N GLU A 20 -0.54 6.29 -11.09
CA GLU A 20 -1.81 6.72 -10.48
C GLU A 20 -2.72 5.50 -10.22
N LYS A 21 -2.82 4.61 -11.21
CA LYS A 21 -3.59 3.36 -11.12
C LYS A 21 -3.07 2.40 -10.06
N VAL A 22 -1.76 2.35 -9.83
CA VAL A 22 -1.16 1.48 -8.80
C VAL A 22 -1.39 2.06 -7.40
N SER A 23 -1.19 3.37 -7.22
CA SER A 23 -1.50 4.05 -5.95
C SER A 23 -2.98 3.96 -5.57
N ASP A 24 -3.88 4.14 -6.54
CA ASP A 24 -5.32 3.96 -6.38
C ASP A 24 -5.67 2.54 -5.96
N ARG A 25 -4.97 1.54 -6.51
CA ARG A 25 -5.23 0.14 -6.20
C ARG A 25 -4.82 -0.21 -4.77
N TYR A 26 -3.73 0.36 -4.26
CA TYR A 26 -3.31 0.19 -2.87
C TYR A 26 -4.28 0.89 -1.91
N ALA A 27 -4.64 2.15 -2.20
CA ALA A 27 -5.59 2.90 -1.39
C ALA A 27 -6.93 2.16 -1.28
N ARG A 28 -7.48 1.69 -2.41
CA ARG A 28 -8.74 0.91 -2.41
C ARG A 28 -8.62 -0.38 -1.60
N ALA A 29 -7.53 -1.14 -1.75
CA ALA A 29 -7.35 -2.37 -1.00
C ALA A 29 -7.30 -2.12 0.53
N VAL A 30 -6.68 -1.02 0.95
CA VAL A 30 -6.60 -0.61 2.36
C VAL A 30 -7.97 -0.16 2.87
N ASP A 31 -8.69 0.66 2.10
CA ASP A 31 -10.04 1.10 2.46
C ASP A 31 -11.01 -0.10 2.58
N ASP A 32 -10.97 -1.04 1.63
CA ASP A 32 -11.79 -2.25 1.67
C ASP A 32 -11.48 -3.08 2.92
N ALA A 33 -10.20 -3.23 3.28
CA ALA A 33 -9.79 -3.95 4.49
C ALA A 33 -10.27 -3.25 5.78
N LEU A 34 -10.14 -1.91 5.85
CA LEU A 34 -10.59 -1.12 6.99
C LEU A 34 -12.11 -1.17 7.16
N ASN A 35 -12.86 -1.06 6.05
CA ASN A 35 -14.32 -1.17 6.07
C ASN A 35 -14.77 -2.56 6.52
N ALA A 36 -14.14 -3.61 6.01
CA ALA A 36 -14.45 -4.97 6.40
C ALA A 36 -14.16 -5.23 7.89
N TRP A 37 -13.01 -4.77 8.39
CA TRP A 37 -12.72 -4.88 9.82
C TRP A 37 -13.69 -4.06 10.68
N ALA A 38 -14.03 -2.83 10.29
CA ALA A 38 -14.97 -2.00 11.02
C ALA A 38 -16.36 -2.65 11.13
N TYR A 39 -16.82 -3.34 10.08
CA TYR A 39 -18.05 -4.14 10.13
C TYR A 39 -17.96 -5.28 11.14
N ILE A 40 -16.86 -6.05 11.12
CA ILE A 40 -16.62 -7.15 12.05
C ILE A 40 -16.57 -6.64 13.50
N ASP A 41 -15.81 -5.57 13.74
CA ASP A 41 -15.62 -4.99 15.07
C ASP A 41 -16.93 -4.44 15.64
N ALA A 42 -17.72 -3.73 14.81
CA ALA A 42 -19.04 -3.24 15.19
C ALA A 42 -20.01 -4.37 15.54
N ALA A 43 -19.99 -5.48 14.78
CA ALA A 43 -20.84 -6.62 15.10
C ALA A 43 -20.45 -7.28 16.42
N HIS A 44 -19.16 -7.47 16.68
CA HIS A 44 -18.68 -8.01 17.95
C HIS A 44 -18.99 -7.08 19.14
N ALA A 45 -18.93 -5.76 18.95
CA ALA A 45 -19.30 -4.79 19.98
C ALA A 45 -20.79 -4.87 20.38
N GLU A 46 -21.64 -5.32 19.47
CA GLU A 46 -23.08 -5.53 19.67
C GLU A 46 -23.43 -7.00 20.00
N ASP A 47 -22.43 -7.85 20.29
CA ASP A 47 -22.58 -9.30 20.55
C ASP A 47 -23.33 -10.05 19.42
N ALA A 48 -23.20 -9.55 18.19
CA ALA A 48 -23.83 -10.12 17.00
C ALA A 48 -22.95 -11.22 16.37
N GLN A 49 -23.59 -12.31 15.92
CA GLN A 49 -22.88 -13.34 15.16
C GLN A 49 -22.55 -12.87 13.74
N ILE A 50 -21.28 -12.97 13.37
CA ILE A 50 -20.80 -12.79 12.01
C ILE A 50 -21.02 -14.05 11.18
N ARG A 51 -21.54 -13.88 9.96
CA ARG A 51 -21.68 -14.97 9.00
C ARG A 51 -20.30 -15.44 8.52
N ALA A 52 -20.15 -16.74 8.29
CA ALA A 52 -18.89 -17.31 7.81
C ALA A 52 -18.43 -16.71 6.46
N GLU A 53 -19.37 -16.35 5.59
CA GLU A 53 -19.11 -15.70 4.31
C GLU A 53 -18.47 -14.32 4.51
N ASP A 54 -19.09 -13.46 5.32
CA ASP A 54 -18.58 -12.11 5.65
C ASP A 54 -17.20 -12.19 6.33
N ALA A 55 -17.01 -13.16 7.24
CA ALA A 55 -15.72 -13.39 7.88
C ALA A 55 -14.63 -13.81 6.88
N ALA A 56 -14.95 -14.67 5.92
CA ALA A 56 -14.02 -15.11 4.89
C ALA A 56 -13.67 -13.97 3.92
N GLU A 57 -14.64 -13.13 3.56
CA GLU A 57 -14.43 -11.92 2.76
C GLU A 57 -13.53 -10.92 3.49
N ALA A 58 -13.84 -10.58 4.74
CA ALA A 58 -13.02 -9.67 5.54
C ALA A 58 -11.59 -10.18 5.68
N ARG A 59 -11.41 -11.48 5.93
CA ARG A 59 -10.09 -12.13 5.95
C ARG A 59 -9.35 -11.94 4.62
N SER A 60 -10.01 -12.16 3.50
CA SER A 60 -9.40 -12.02 2.17
C SER A 60 -8.92 -10.59 1.94
N LEU A 61 -9.77 -9.61 2.24
CA LEU A 61 -9.47 -8.18 2.06
C LEU A 61 -8.29 -7.74 2.94
N ILE A 62 -8.32 -8.09 4.23
CA ILE A 62 -7.24 -7.75 5.18
C ILE A 62 -5.91 -8.41 4.77
N LYS A 63 -5.89 -9.70 4.44
CA LYS A 63 -4.66 -10.38 3.96
C LYS A 63 -4.14 -9.72 2.68
N ALA A 64 -5.04 -9.40 1.75
CA ALA A 64 -4.65 -8.82 0.48
C ALA A 64 -4.12 -7.38 0.62
N ALA A 65 -4.59 -6.60 1.59
CA ALA A 65 -4.01 -5.30 1.93
C ALA A 65 -2.61 -5.48 2.54
N ALA A 66 -2.47 -6.33 3.56
CA ALA A 66 -1.19 -6.55 4.23
C ALA A 66 -0.10 -7.05 3.27
N PHE A 67 -0.37 -8.09 2.46
CA PHE A 67 0.60 -8.62 1.50
C PHE A 67 0.96 -7.66 0.37
N ARG A 68 0.15 -6.64 0.12
CA ARG A 68 0.47 -5.57 -0.83
C ARG A 68 1.40 -4.52 -0.23
N LEU A 69 1.31 -4.30 1.07
CA LEU A 69 2.13 -3.32 1.79
C LEU A 69 3.51 -3.89 2.14
N ILE A 70 3.61 -5.18 2.47
CA ILE A 70 4.89 -5.83 2.84
C ILE A 70 6.05 -5.52 1.89
N PRO A 71 5.98 -5.81 0.57
CA PRO A 71 7.13 -5.58 -0.31
C PRO A 71 7.49 -4.10 -0.48
N GLU A 72 6.53 -3.20 -0.26
CA GLU A 72 6.76 -1.76 -0.31
C GLU A 72 7.46 -1.27 0.96
N MET A 73 7.09 -1.83 2.12
CA MET A 73 7.76 -1.57 3.39
C MET A 73 9.17 -2.14 3.39
N GLU A 74 9.37 -3.38 2.92
CA GLU A 74 10.70 -4.02 2.80
C GLU A 74 11.64 -3.21 1.90
N ASN A 75 11.12 -2.60 0.81
CA ASN A 75 11.94 -1.80 -0.09
C ASN A 75 12.46 -0.50 0.54
N ASP A 76 11.71 0.04 1.52
CA ASP A 76 11.95 1.35 2.10
C ASP A 76 12.30 1.26 3.61
N GLU A 77 12.57 0.06 4.15
CA GLU A 77 12.75 -0.18 5.59
C GLU A 77 13.99 0.53 6.16
N ASP A 78 15.07 0.61 5.37
CA ASP A 78 16.31 1.30 5.75
C ASP A 78 16.13 2.83 5.82
N ASP A 79 15.19 3.36 5.04
CA ASP A 79 14.90 4.79 4.93
C ASP A 79 13.79 5.25 5.90
N VAL A 80 12.98 4.29 6.38
CA VAL A 80 11.76 4.56 7.16
C VAL A 80 11.71 3.61 8.36
N GLU A 81 12.19 4.10 9.52
CA GLU A 81 12.25 3.34 10.78
C GLU A 81 10.90 2.68 11.15
N LEU A 82 9.79 3.37 10.89
CA LEU A 82 8.43 2.86 11.12
C LEU A 82 8.17 1.52 10.40
N TYR A 83 8.72 1.31 9.20
CA TYR A 83 8.50 0.08 8.44
C TYR A 83 9.19 -1.11 9.08
N GLY A 84 10.43 -0.94 9.57
CA GLY A 84 11.10 -2.00 10.32
C GLY A 84 10.28 -2.44 11.53
N GLU A 85 9.77 -1.48 12.33
CA GLU A 85 8.93 -1.81 13.48
C GLU A 85 7.62 -2.54 13.11
N ILE A 86 6.99 -2.15 12.00
CA ILE A 86 5.76 -2.77 11.51
C ILE A 86 6.06 -4.19 10.97
N LEU A 87 7.11 -4.35 10.18
CA LEU A 87 7.53 -5.64 9.64
C LEU A 87 7.88 -6.61 10.75
N ASP A 88 8.58 -6.16 11.79
CA ASP A 88 8.89 -6.97 12.98
C ASP A 88 7.60 -7.45 13.68
N ARG A 89 6.61 -6.56 13.87
CA ARG A 89 5.31 -6.96 14.45
C ARG A 89 4.53 -7.93 13.56
N TRP A 90 4.63 -7.80 12.24
CA TRP A 90 3.83 -8.57 11.29
C TRP A 90 4.42 -9.95 11.00
N LEU A 91 5.74 -10.00 10.81
CA LEU A 91 6.49 -11.14 10.29
C LEU A 91 7.42 -11.79 11.31
N GLY A 92 7.62 -11.17 12.48
CA GLY A 92 8.40 -11.74 13.57
C GLY A 92 7.78 -13.00 14.16
N GLU A 93 8.45 -13.55 15.19
CA GLU A 93 7.97 -14.72 15.91
C GLU A 93 6.61 -14.43 16.57
N ASP A 94 5.59 -15.24 16.26
CA ASP A 94 4.19 -15.00 16.67
C ASP A 94 3.64 -13.64 16.17
N GLY A 95 4.04 -13.26 14.95
CA GLY A 95 3.64 -12.01 14.30
C GLY A 95 2.16 -11.96 13.93
N PHE A 96 1.66 -10.76 13.65
CA PHE A 96 0.25 -10.53 13.32
C PHE A 96 -0.23 -11.36 12.12
N ILE A 97 0.61 -11.63 11.12
CA ILE A 97 0.22 -12.46 9.98
C ILE A 97 -0.08 -13.89 10.42
N GLU A 98 0.81 -14.51 11.21
CA GLU A 98 0.61 -15.88 11.72
C GLU A 98 -0.61 -15.95 12.65
N ARG A 99 -0.73 -15.01 13.59
CA ARG A 99 -1.91 -14.89 14.47
C ARG A 99 -3.20 -14.71 13.67
N PHE A 100 -3.14 -13.96 12.56
CA PHE A 100 -4.30 -13.76 11.70
C PHE A 100 -4.71 -15.05 11.00
N GLU A 101 -3.79 -15.94 10.65
CA GLU A 101 -4.15 -17.23 10.04
C GLU A 101 -4.93 -18.14 11.00
N SER A 102 -4.70 -18.03 12.30
CA SER A 102 -5.34 -18.87 13.32
C SER A 102 -6.62 -18.27 13.93
N VAL A 103 -6.84 -16.96 13.83
CA VAL A 103 -8.02 -16.32 14.46
C VAL A 103 -9.34 -16.69 13.78
N SER A 104 -10.41 -16.84 14.56
CA SER A 104 -11.76 -16.96 14.02
C SER A 104 -12.50 -15.62 14.11
N LEU A 105 -12.67 -14.95 12.96
CA LEU A 105 -13.39 -13.67 12.88
C LEU A 105 -14.90 -13.80 13.12
N THR A 106 -15.44 -15.02 13.08
CA THR A 106 -16.86 -15.26 13.37
C THR A 106 -17.20 -15.14 14.87
N THR A 107 -16.20 -15.32 15.74
CA THR A 107 -16.41 -15.48 17.19
C THR A 107 -15.56 -14.54 18.05
N SER A 108 -14.59 -13.83 17.46
CA SER A 108 -13.70 -12.95 18.23
C SER A 108 -13.11 -11.84 17.36
N SER A 109 -12.95 -10.66 17.97
CA SER A 109 -12.07 -9.57 17.53
C SER A 109 -10.97 -9.39 18.57
N PRO A 110 -9.80 -10.05 18.43
CA PRO A 110 -8.72 -9.92 19.40
C PRO A 110 -8.17 -8.49 19.43
N GLY A 111 -7.73 -8.01 20.59
CA GLY A 111 -7.22 -6.63 20.75
C GLY A 111 -6.04 -6.28 19.84
N TRP A 112 -5.18 -7.24 19.50
CA TRP A 112 -4.07 -7.04 18.56
C TRP A 112 -4.54 -6.75 17.13
N MET A 113 -5.77 -7.12 16.77
CA MET A 113 -6.32 -6.85 15.45
C MET A 113 -6.51 -5.35 15.21
N HIS A 114 -6.85 -4.60 16.25
CA HIS A 114 -6.91 -3.14 16.16
C HIS A 114 -5.55 -2.55 15.79
N GLU A 115 -4.49 -3.01 16.45
CA GLU A 115 -3.12 -2.59 16.18
C GLU A 115 -2.67 -2.99 14.76
N PHE A 116 -3.00 -4.20 14.33
CA PHE A 116 -2.72 -4.66 12.96
C PHE A 116 -3.39 -3.77 11.90
N MET A 117 -4.65 -3.37 12.12
CA MET A 117 -5.36 -2.48 11.20
C MET A 117 -4.83 -1.03 11.23
N LEU A 118 -4.35 -0.56 12.39
CA LEU A 118 -3.67 0.73 12.50
C LEU A 118 -2.35 0.72 11.72
N ASP A 119 -1.58 -0.37 11.80
CA ASP A 119 -0.35 -0.54 11.03
C ASP A 119 -0.65 -0.51 9.53
N ILE A 120 -1.66 -1.26 9.05
CA ILE A 120 -2.07 -1.25 7.63
C ILE A 120 -2.34 0.18 7.16
N ARG A 121 -3.10 0.96 7.93
CA ARG A 121 -3.43 2.35 7.58
C ARG A 121 -2.21 3.25 7.60
N ARG A 122 -1.34 3.14 8.61
CA ARG A 122 -0.13 3.96 8.76
C ARG A 122 0.85 3.70 7.62
N SER A 123 1.13 2.43 7.32
CA SER A 123 2.01 2.06 6.21
C SER A 123 1.47 2.57 4.87
N ALA A 124 0.17 2.43 4.62
CA ALA A 124 -0.46 2.92 3.40
C ALA A 124 -0.32 4.44 3.24
N TRP A 125 -0.51 5.18 4.33
CA TRP A 125 -0.36 6.64 4.34
C TRP A 125 1.09 7.05 4.05
N GLU A 126 2.04 6.44 4.74
CA GLU A 126 3.47 6.75 4.59
C GLU A 126 3.96 6.43 3.17
N ILE A 127 3.59 5.26 2.62
CA ILE A 127 3.87 4.89 1.23
C ILE A 127 3.30 5.93 0.27
N GLY A 128 2.07 6.40 0.52
CA GLY A 128 1.45 7.46 -0.28
C GLY A 128 2.27 8.74 -0.29
N TYR A 129 2.75 9.19 0.87
CA TYR A 129 3.59 10.39 1.00
C TYR A 129 4.97 10.23 0.34
N LEU A 130 5.68 9.14 0.64
CA LEU A 130 7.00 8.87 0.08
C LEU A 130 6.94 8.81 -1.44
N LYS A 131 5.95 8.10 -1.99
CA LYS A 131 5.82 7.96 -3.43
C LYS A 131 5.40 9.27 -4.11
N ALA A 132 4.52 10.06 -3.50
CA ALA A 132 4.21 11.41 -4.00
C ALA A 132 5.45 12.33 -4.00
N GLY A 133 6.28 12.25 -2.96
CA GLY A 133 7.56 12.96 -2.90
C GLY A 133 8.56 12.52 -3.98
N ARG A 134 8.61 11.22 -4.31
CA ARG A 134 9.40 10.68 -5.44
C ARG A 134 8.89 11.21 -6.78
N THR A 135 7.57 11.25 -6.98
CA THR A 135 6.96 11.82 -8.19
C THR A 135 7.35 13.29 -8.41
N GLN A 136 7.36 14.11 -7.35
CA GLN A 136 7.78 15.52 -7.45
C GLN A 136 9.27 15.66 -7.79
N LYS A 137 10.14 14.81 -7.23
CA LYS A 137 11.58 14.85 -7.54
C LYS A 137 11.94 14.34 -8.95
N GLU A 138 11.09 13.51 -9.54
CA GLU A 138 11.25 13.01 -10.92
C GLU A 138 10.66 13.94 -11.98
N GLU A 139 10.00 15.04 -11.61
CA GLU A 139 9.88 16.17 -12.53
C GLU A 139 11.29 16.67 -12.81
N PRO A 140 11.81 16.54 -14.05
CA PRO A 140 13.11 17.09 -14.34
C PRO A 140 12.98 18.59 -14.14
N GLU A 141 13.80 19.14 -13.25
CA GLU A 141 14.18 20.56 -13.32
C GLU A 141 14.35 20.89 -14.80
N ASP A 142 13.59 21.89 -15.25
CA ASP A 142 13.46 22.28 -16.64
C ASP A 142 14.83 22.32 -17.33
N LYS A 143 15.19 21.24 -18.03
CA LYS A 143 16.29 21.24 -19.00
C LYS A 143 16.04 22.23 -20.14
N VAL A 144 14.86 22.84 -20.21
CA VAL A 144 14.53 23.93 -21.12
C VAL A 144 15.17 25.26 -20.68
N GLU A 145 15.34 25.52 -19.38
CA GLU A 145 16.03 26.73 -18.89
C GLU A 145 17.56 26.62 -19.00
N ALA A 146 18.11 25.41 -18.88
CA ALA A 146 19.55 25.17 -19.09
C ALA A 146 19.94 25.27 -20.57
N GLU A 147 19.09 24.82 -21.50
CA GLU A 147 19.37 24.90 -22.94
C GLU A 147 19.16 26.31 -23.53
N THR A 148 18.26 27.12 -22.97
CA THR A 148 18.10 28.53 -23.40
C THR A 148 19.26 29.41 -22.94
N SER A 149 19.81 29.19 -21.74
CA SER A 149 20.99 29.94 -21.28
C SER A 149 22.26 29.58 -22.08
N ALA A 150 22.34 28.36 -22.63
CA ALA A 150 23.45 27.91 -23.48
C ALA A 150 23.33 28.33 -24.96
N MET A 151 22.15 28.73 -25.44
CA MET A 151 21.96 29.22 -26.81
C MET A 151 22.23 30.73 -26.98
N PHE A 152 22.36 31.49 -25.88
CA PHE A 152 22.56 32.94 -25.90
C PHE A 152 23.89 33.40 -25.26
N THR A 153 24.84 32.49 -25.04
CA THR A 153 26.24 32.82 -24.68
C THR A 153 27.18 32.37 -25.79
#